data_AF-T1Z233-F1
#
_entry.id   AF-T1Z233-F1
#
_cell.length_a   1.000
_cell.length_b   1.000
_cell.length_c   1.000
_cell.angle_alpha   90.00
_cell.angle_beta   90.00
_cell.angle_gamma   90.00
#
_symmetry.space_group_name_H-M   'P 1'
#
loop_
_entity.id
_entity.type
_entity.pdbx_description
1 polymer ?
#
loop_
_entity_poly.entity_id
_entity_poly.type
_entity_poly.pdbx_seq_one_letter_code
_entity_poly.pdbx_strand_id
1 'polypeptide(L)'
;MFCIGFTKRRPNQVKRTCYAQTSQIRQIRRKMREIMVNQATSCDLKELVRKFIPESIGKEIEKVTSSIYPLQNVFIRKVKILKAPKFDLGKLMEVHGDYSEDVGVKLDRPA
;
A
#
# COMPACT_ATOMS: atom_id res chain seq x y z
N MET A 1 -8.13 3.92 2.77
CA MET A 1 -7.10 2.88 2.56
C MET A 1 -7.02 1.99 3.81
N PHE A 2 -6.68 0.72 3.65
CA PHE A 2 -6.54 -0.25 4.75
C PHE A 2 -5.15 -0.88 4.69
N CYS A 3 -4.39 -0.79 5.78
CA CYS A 3 -3.11 -1.49 5.93
C CYS A 3 -3.23 -2.66 6.90
N ILE A 4 -2.44 -3.70 6.66
CA ILE A 4 -2.25 -4.84 7.56
C ILE A 4 -0.76 -5.05 7.73
N GLY A 5 -0.33 -5.43 8.93
CA GLY A 5 1.05 -5.82 9.22
C GLY A 5 1.06 -6.81 10.38
N PHE A 6 2.08 -7.66 10.41
CA PHE A 6 2.25 -8.68 11.44
C PHE A 6 3.49 -8.39 12.27
N THR A 7 3.51 -8.84 13.51
CA THR A 7 4.71 -8.74 14.35
C THR A 7 5.79 -9.68 13.86
N LYS A 8 7.03 -9.21 13.81
CA LYS A 8 8.19 -10.00 13.39
C LYS A 8 8.85 -10.63 14.61
N ARG A 9 9.10 -11.93 14.54
CA ARG A 9 9.87 -12.65 15.57
C ARG A 9 11.33 -12.21 15.52
N ARG A 10 11.92 -11.94 16.68
CA ARG A 10 13.35 -11.60 16.76
C ARG A 10 14.22 -12.86 16.63
N PRO A 11 15.42 -12.77 16.02
CA PRO A 11 16.38 -13.86 16.07
C PRO A 11 16.68 -14.18 17.54
N ASN A 12 16.79 -15.45 17.88
CA ASN A 12 17.02 -15.97 19.25
C ASN A 12 15.84 -15.86 20.24
N GLN A 13 14.63 -15.54 19.76
CA GLN A 13 13.45 -15.54 20.62
C GLN A 13 13.00 -16.98 20.97
N VAL A 14 13.10 -17.37 22.25
CA VAL A 14 12.69 -18.71 22.74
C VAL A 14 11.17 -18.90 22.72
N LYS A 15 10.40 -17.87 23.07
CA LYS A 15 8.92 -17.94 23.09
C LYS A 15 8.36 -18.13 21.67
N ARG A 16 7.35 -19.00 21.54
CA ARG A 16 6.63 -19.24 20.28
C ARG A 16 5.80 -18.03 19.82
N THR A 17 5.25 -17.28 20.77
CA THR A 17 4.42 -16.10 20.51
C THR A 17 5.22 -14.81 20.60
N CYS A 18 4.87 -13.85 19.74
CA CYS A 18 5.51 -12.54 19.64
C CYS A 18 4.42 -11.46 19.54
N TYR A 19 3.71 -11.22 20.64
CA TYR A 19 2.62 -10.25 20.70
C TYR A 19 3.12 -8.89 21.18
N ALA A 20 2.64 -7.83 20.53
CA ALA A 20 2.83 -6.47 20.99
C ALA A 20 1.79 -6.12 22.07
N GLN A 21 2.18 -5.26 23.02
CA GLN A 21 1.24 -4.76 24.02
C GLN A 21 0.22 -3.80 23.40
N THR A 22 -0.94 -3.64 24.02
CA THR A 22 -2.03 -2.77 23.55
C THR A 22 -1.56 -1.32 23.33
N SER A 23 -0.69 -0.80 24.19
CA SER A 23 -0.08 0.53 24.06
C SER A 23 0.74 0.67 22.77
N GLN A 24 1.60 -0.31 22.49
CA GLN A 24 2.43 -0.38 21.27
C GLN A 24 1.56 -0.49 20.02
N ILE A 25 0.51 -1.34 20.05
CA ILE A 25 -0.44 -1.49 18.93
C ILE A 25 -1.12 -0.15 18.61
N ARG A 26 -1.54 0.62 19.63
CA ARG A 26 -2.15 1.94 19.42
C ARG A 26 -1.17 2.93 18.80
N GLN A 27 0.08 2.95 19.26
CA GLN A 27 1.13 3.81 18.69
C GLN A 27 1.44 3.45 17.24
N ILE A 28 1.59 2.15 16.93
CA ILE A 28 1.81 1.65 15.56
C ILE A 28 0.66 2.06 14.65
N ARG A 29 -0.60 1.87 15.07
CA ARG A 29 -1.78 2.26 14.29
C ARG A 29 -1.86 3.78 14.06
N ARG A 30 -1.37 4.60 15.00
CA ARG A 30 -1.28 6.05 14.83
C ARG A 30 -0.30 6.40 13.72
N LYS A 31 0.93 5.88 13.80
CA LYS A 31 1.97 6.12 12.77
C LYS A 31 1.58 5.59 11.40
N MET A 32 0.95 4.40 11.33
CA MET A 32 0.43 3.85 10.09
C MET A 32 -0.53 4.81 9.39
N ARG A 33 -1.51 5.35 10.14
CA ARG A 33 -2.48 6.31 9.58
C ARG A 33 -1.80 7.60 9.12
N GLU A 34 -0.89 8.12 9.93
CA GLU A 34 -0.18 9.36 9.63
C GLU A 34 0.60 9.27 8.31
N ILE A 35 1.43 8.22 8.13
CA ILE A 35 2.19 8.00 6.90
C ILE A 35 1.26 7.82 5.71
N MET A 36 0.19 7.01 5.86
CA MET A 36 -0.77 6.78 4.78
C MET A 36 -1.46 8.08 4.35
N VAL A 37 -1.88 8.92 5.31
CA VAL A 37 -2.54 10.20 5.01
C VAL A 37 -1.58 11.15 4.31
N ASN A 38 -0.35 11.28 4.82
CA ASN A 38 0.65 12.17 4.22
C ASN A 38 0.97 11.76 2.77
N GLN A 39 1.18 10.46 2.51
CA GLN A 39 1.50 9.95 1.18
C GLN A 39 0.34 10.05 0.17
N ALA A 40 -0.91 9.98 0.65
CA ALA A 40 -2.09 10.02 -0.22
C ALA A 40 -2.65 11.44 -0.43
N THR A 41 -2.35 12.38 0.46
CA THR A 41 -2.78 13.78 0.30
C THR A 41 -1.84 14.58 -0.59
N SER A 42 -0.56 14.19 -0.65
CA SER A 42 0.44 14.85 -1.48
C SER A 42 0.39 14.50 -2.97
N CYS A 43 -0.39 13.48 -3.36
CA CYS A 43 -0.28 12.85 -4.68
C CYS A 43 -1.65 12.58 -5.31
N ASP A 44 -1.69 12.64 -6.63
CA ASP A 44 -2.85 12.24 -7.43
C ASP A 44 -3.01 10.71 -7.50
N LEU A 45 -4.17 10.26 -7.98
CA LEU A 45 -4.48 8.82 -8.10
C LEU A 45 -3.45 8.05 -8.95
N LYS A 46 -2.96 8.63 -10.06
CA LYS A 46 -1.96 8.01 -10.95
C LYS A 46 -0.66 7.72 -10.21
N GLU A 47 -0.17 8.70 -9.45
CA GLU A 47 1.06 8.56 -8.65
C GLU A 47 0.88 7.64 -7.46
N LEU A 48 -0.28 7.70 -6.79
CA LEU A 48 -0.57 6.86 -5.65
C LEU A 48 -0.60 5.37 -6.04
N VAL A 49 -1.14 5.04 -7.21
CA VAL A 49 -1.09 3.67 -7.78
C VAL A 49 0.35 3.26 -8.10
N ARG A 50 1.16 4.15 -8.68
CA ARG A 50 2.60 3.89 -8.90
C ARG A 50 3.36 3.61 -7.60
N LYS A 51 2.94 4.19 -6.46
CA LYS A 51 3.51 3.90 -5.14
C LYS A 51 3.06 2.54 -4.57
N PHE A 52 1.87 2.06 -4.95
CA PHE A 52 1.34 0.76 -4.49
C PHE A 52 2.05 -0.42 -5.14
N ILE A 53 2.41 -0.34 -6.43
CA ILE A 53 3.07 -1.43 -7.17
C ILE A 53 4.37 -1.91 -6.49
N PRO A 54 5.33 -1.02 -6.12
CA PRO A 54 6.55 -1.42 -5.42
C PRO A 54 6.39 -1.51 -3.88
N GLU A 55 5.17 -1.31 -3.38
CA GLU A 55 4.82 -1.32 -1.95
C GLU A 55 5.64 -0.33 -1.10
N SER A 56 5.97 0.82 -1.68
CA SER A 56 6.81 1.85 -1.06
C SER A 56 6.28 2.32 0.31
N ILE A 57 4.97 2.55 0.40
CA ILE A 57 4.30 2.99 1.63
C ILE A 57 4.38 1.92 2.73
N GLY A 58 4.27 0.64 2.37
CA GLY A 58 4.39 -0.47 3.33
C GLY A 58 5.78 -0.53 3.95
N LYS A 59 6.82 -0.42 3.11
CA LYS A 59 8.23 -0.39 3.54
C LYS A 59 8.56 0.81 4.41
N GLU A 60 8.01 1.98 4.09
CA GLU A 60 8.18 3.18 4.92
C GLU A 60 7.56 3.00 6.32
N ILE A 61 6.35 2.44 6.39
CA ILE A 61 5.70 2.11 7.66
C ILE A 61 6.56 1.12 8.46
N GLU A 62 7.09 0.07 7.83
CA GLU A 62 7.94 -0.92 8.49
C GLU A 62 9.19 -0.24 9.11
N LYS A 63 9.86 0.64 8.36
CA LYS A 63 11.03 1.38 8.82
C LYS A 63 10.72 2.24 10.05
N VAL A 64 9.65 3.03 9.99
CA VAL A 64 9.28 3.99 11.06
C VAL A 64 8.73 3.29 12.30
N THR A 65 8.05 2.16 12.14
CA THR A 65 7.47 1.39 13.25
C THR A 65 8.46 0.45 13.92
N SER A 66 9.58 0.12 13.27
CA SER A 66 10.67 -0.71 13.82
C SER A 66 11.18 -0.20 15.17
N SER A 67 11.15 1.11 15.42
CA SER A 67 11.55 1.70 16.71
C SER A 67 10.60 1.36 17.87
N ILE A 68 9.34 1.02 17.58
CA ILE A 68 8.31 0.68 18.58
C ILE A 68 8.26 -0.84 18.76
N TYR A 69 8.06 -1.54 17.64
CA TYR A 69 8.03 -3.00 17.59
C TYR A 69 8.34 -3.45 16.17
N PRO A 70 9.19 -4.48 15.97
CA PRO A 70 9.51 -4.96 14.64
C PRO A 70 8.28 -5.59 13.97
N LEU A 71 7.94 -5.11 12.78
CA LEU A 71 6.86 -5.64 11.95
C LEU A 71 7.42 -6.39 10.74
N GLN A 72 6.57 -7.17 10.10
CA GLN A 72 6.81 -7.83 8.81
C GLN A 72 5.51 -7.86 8.00
N ASN A 73 5.63 -8.03 6.69
CA ASN A 73 4.50 -8.17 5.77
C ASN A 73 3.50 -7.00 5.91
N VAL A 74 4.02 -5.77 5.88
CA VAL A 74 3.21 -4.56 5.98
C VAL A 74 2.72 -4.16 4.59
N PHE A 75 1.44 -4.37 4.33
CA PHE A 75 0.85 -4.13 3.01
C PHE A 75 -0.41 -3.28 3.08
N ILE A 76 -0.65 -2.51 2.02
CA ILE A 76 -1.93 -1.87 1.78
C ILE A 76 -2.85 -2.91 1.15
N ARG A 77 -3.72 -3.51 1.97
CA ARG A 77 -4.57 -4.63 1.54
C ARG A 77 -5.77 -4.18 0.70
N LYS A 78 -6.31 -2.99 0.97
CA LYS A 78 -7.50 -2.51 0.26
C LYS A 78 -7.51 -0.99 0.16
N VAL A 79 -7.82 -0.49 -1.03
CA VAL A 79 -8.14 0.92 -1.26
C VAL A 79 -9.57 0.98 -1.78
N LYS A 80 -10.39 1.84 -1.17
CA LYS A 80 -11.78 2.06 -1.57
C LYS A 80 -11.94 3.54 -1.88
N ILE A 81 -12.57 3.84 -3.01
CA ILE A 81 -13.03 5.18 -3.35
C ILE A 81 -14.41 5.34 -2.73
N LEU A 82 -14.58 6.36 -1.87
CA LEU A 82 -15.86 6.65 -1.22
C LEU A 82 -16.65 7.72 -1.98
N LYS A 83 -15.95 8.69 -2.55
CA LYS A 83 -16.52 9.77 -3.35
C LYS A 83 -15.76 9.80 -4.66
N ALA A 84 -16.39 9.30 -5.71
CA ALA A 84 -15.83 9.40 -7.05
C ALA A 84 -15.97 10.85 -7.55
N PRO A 85 -14.93 11.44 -8.16
CA PRO A 85 -15.07 12.71 -8.85
C PRO A 85 -16.02 12.56 -10.04
N LYS A 86 -16.54 13.69 -10.55
CA LYS A 86 -17.30 13.68 -11.80
C LYS A 86 -16.43 13.13 -12.92
N PHE A 87 -17.03 12.31 -13.78
CA PHE A 87 -16.34 11.74 -14.93
C PHE A 87 -15.88 12.86 -15.87
N ASP A 88 -14.61 12.83 -16.23
CA ASP A 88 -13.98 13.81 -17.10
C ASP A 88 -13.20 13.06 -18.18
N LEU A 89 -13.65 13.22 -19.43
CA LEU A 89 -13.08 12.52 -20.59
C LEU A 89 -11.63 12.95 -20.82
N GLY A 90 -11.29 14.22 -20.56
CA GLY A 90 -9.93 14.73 -20.76
C GLY A 90 -8.93 14.05 -19.82
N LYS A 91 -9.25 14.03 -18.51
CA LYS A 91 -8.44 13.34 -17.49
C LYS A 91 -8.33 11.85 -17.73
N LEU A 92 -9.36 11.23 -18.31
CA LEU A 92 -9.30 9.81 -18.65
C LEU A 92 -8.30 9.56 -19.79
N MET A 93 -8.36 10.37 -20.86
CA MET A 93 -7.47 10.24 -22.00
C MET A 93 -6.00 10.51 -21.63
N GLU A 94 -5.72 11.41 -20.68
CA GLU A 94 -4.37 11.61 -20.12
C GLU A 94 -3.80 10.37 -19.43
N VAL A 95 -4.66 9.52 -18.85
CA VAL A 95 -4.23 8.25 -18.25
C VAL A 95 -4.05 7.15 -19.30
N HIS A 96 -4.76 7.23 -20.43
CA HIS A 96 -4.76 6.22 -21.49
C HIS A 96 -3.77 6.52 -22.63
N GLY A 97 -3.33 7.76 -22.80
CA GLY A 97 -2.43 8.19 -23.89
C GLY A 97 -0.96 7.81 -23.72
N ASP A 98 -0.51 7.54 -22.50
CA ASP A 98 0.88 7.15 -22.19
C ASP A 98 1.15 5.63 -22.33
N TYR A 99 0.19 4.81 -22.76
CA TYR A 99 0.40 3.38 -23.02
C TYR A 99 0.91 3.18 -24.46
N SER A 100 2.17 3.53 -24.72
CA SER A 100 2.91 2.91 -25.82
C SER A 100 3.42 1.54 -25.35
N GLU A 101 3.04 0.48 -26.07
CA GLU A 101 3.38 -0.95 -25.87
C GLU A 101 2.50 -1.64 -24.79
N ASP A 102 1.68 -2.66 -25.05
CA ASP A 102 1.72 -3.73 -26.03
C ASP A 102 0.25 -4.19 -26.24
N VAL A 103 -0.36 -3.88 -27.39
CA VAL A 103 -1.72 -4.35 -27.69
C VAL A 103 -1.60 -5.84 -27.99
N GLY A 104 -1.89 -6.67 -26.99
CA GLY A 104 -1.81 -8.13 -27.10
C GLY A 104 -2.35 -8.64 -28.44
N VAL A 105 -1.51 -9.41 -29.14
CA VAL A 105 -1.83 -9.98 -30.46
C VAL A 105 -3.05 -10.89 -30.32
N LYS A 106 -4.04 -10.73 -31.22
CA LYS A 106 -5.18 -11.66 -31.33
C LYS A 106 -4.64 -13.07 -31.59
N LEU A 107 -4.82 -13.97 -30.63
CA LEU A 107 -4.66 -15.40 -30.87
C LEU A 107 -5.95 -15.92 -31.51
N ASP A 108 -5.86 -16.31 -32.77
CA ASP A 108 -6.94 -17.02 -33.44
C ASP A 108 -7.14 -18.39 -32.77
N ARG A 109 -8.40 -18.73 -32.53
CA ARG A 109 -8.76 -20.03 -31.94
C ARG A 109 -8.48 -21.13 -32.97
N PRO A 110 -7.76 -22.20 -32.60
CA PRO A 110 -7.59 -23.34 -33.49
C PRO A 110 -8.95 -23.98 -33.78
N ALA A 111 -9.14 -24.36 -35.05
CA ALA A 111 -10.34 -24.96 -35.60
C ALA A 111 -10.72 -26.29 -34.93
#